data_AF-A0A150UNU2-F1
#
_entry.id   AF-A0A150UNU2-F1
#
_cell.length_a   1.000
_cell.length_b   1.000
_cell.length_c   1.000
_cell.angle_alpha   90.00
_cell.angle_beta   90.00
_cell.angle_gamma   90.00
#
_symmetry.space_group_name_H-M   'P 1'
#
loop_
_entity.id
_entity.type
_entity.pdbx_description
1 polymer ?
#
loop_
_entity_poly.entity_id
_entity_poly.type
_entity_poly.pdbx_seq_one_letter_code
_entity_poly.pdbx_strand_id
1 'polypeptide(L)' 'MTRLTYEQRIQCRTLYQIANWSYDAISQRLSIPRSTVRLAINTPTTPPRPTGRLPTITFRRNRRARID' A
#
# COMPACT_ATOMS: atom_id res chain seq x y z
N MET A 1 -6.84 -20.17 -1.35
CA MET A 1 -7.18 -18.75 -1.07
C MET A 1 -6.19 -17.86 -1.79
N THR A 2 -6.61 -17.16 -2.84
CA THR A 2 -5.76 -16.21 -3.58
C THR A 2 -5.50 -14.98 -2.71
N ARG A 3 -4.21 -14.65 -2.52
CA ARG A 3 -3.77 -13.52 -1.70
C ARG A 3 -3.92 -12.24 -2.54
N LEU A 4 -4.75 -11.28 -2.09
CA LEU A 4 -4.92 -10.01 -2.80
C LEU A 4 -3.61 -9.22 -2.88
N THR A 5 -3.33 -8.67 -4.07
CA THR A 5 -2.21 -7.74 -4.27
C THR A 5 -2.47 -6.41 -3.56
N TYR A 6 -1.42 -5.62 -3.37
CA TYR A 6 -1.52 -4.30 -2.75
C TYR A 6 -2.46 -3.37 -3.54
N GLU A 7 -2.29 -3.32 -4.86
CA GLU A 7 -3.14 -2.56 -5.78
C GLU A 7 -4.62 -2.94 -5.64
N GLN A 8 -4.93 -4.24 -5.61
CA GLN A 8 -6.32 -4.72 -5.45
C GLN A 8 -6.93 -4.31 -4.11
N ARG A 9 -6.14 -4.31 -3.03
CA ARG A 9 -6.60 -3.85 -1.70
C ARG A 9 -6.90 -2.37 -1.70
N ILE A 10 -6.03 -1.55 -2.30
CA ILE A 10 -6.29 -0.12 -2.47
C ILE A 10 -7.57 0.10 -3.26
N GLN A 11 -7.72 -0.57 -4.41
CA GLN A 11 -8.92 -0.44 -5.24
C GLN A 11 -10.20 -0.80 -4.47
N CYS A 12 -10.22 -1.91 -3.73
CA CYS A 12 -11.36 -2.28 -2.88
C CYS A 12 -11.69 -1.17 -1.87
N ARG A 13 -10.67 -0.59 -1.25
CA ARG A 13 -10.83 0.43 -0.21
C ARG A 13 -11.28 1.77 -0.79
N THR A 14 -10.72 2.19 -1.91
CA THR A 14 -11.10 3.40 -2.66
C THR A 14 -12.55 3.31 -3.12
N LEU A 15 -12.95 2.18 -3.72
CA LEU A 15 -14.33 1.98 -4.18
C LEU A 15 -15.33 1.97 -3.01
N TYR A 16 -14.94 1.39 -1.86
CA TYR A 16 -15.80 1.37 -0.68
C TYR A 16 -15.88 2.72 0.05
N GLN A 17 -14.75 3.41 0.25
CA GLN A 17 -14.70 4.64 1.05
C GLN A 17 -15.04 5.90 0.27
N ILE A 18 -14.61 5.99 -1.00
CA ILE A 18 -14.80 7.20 -1.82
C ILE A 18 -16.08 7.09 -2.64
N ALA A 19 -16.22 5.99 -3.39
CA ALA A 19 -17.38 5.80 -4.26
C ALA A 19 -18.61 5.21 -3.52
N ASN A 20 -18.44 4.80 -2.26
CA ASN A 20 -19.48 4.21 -1.42
C ASN A 20 -20.16 2.97 -2.04
N TRP A 21 -19.39 2.16 -2.76
CA TRP A 21 -19.90 0.95 -3.41
C TRP A 21 -20.17 -0.18 -2.42
N SER A 22 -21.20 -0.98 -2.69
CA SER A 22 -21.49 -2.19 -1.92
C SER A 22 -20.46 -3.29 -2.18
N TYR A 23 -20.29 -4.21 -1.21
CA TYR A 23 -19.34 -5.32 -1.35
C TYR A 23 -19.62 -6.21 -2.58
N ASP A 24 -20.89 -6.34 -2.98
CA ASP A 24 -21.30 -7.10 -4.16
C ASP A 24 -20.86 -6.41 -5.46
N ALA A 25 -21.07 -5.09 -5.56
CA ALA A 25 -20.63 -4.32 -6.73
C ALA A 25 -19.10 -4.37 -6.91
N ILE A 26 -18.36 -4.27 -5.81
CA ILE A 26 -16.89 -4.39 -5.84
C ILE A 26 -16.46 -5.82 -6.22
N SER A 27 -17.15 -6.83 -5.68
CA SER A 27 -16.90 -8.24 -5.99
C SER A 27 -17.06 -8.53 -7.49
N GLN A 28 -18.15 -8.04 -8.10
CA GLN A 28 -18.41 -8.20 -9.53
C GLN A 28 -17.41 -7.43 -10.37
N ARG A 29 -17.12 -6.17 -10.01
CA ARG A 29 -16.22 -5.29 -10.79
C ARG A 29 -14.79 -5.80 -10.84
N LEU A 30 -14.29 -6.31 -9.71
CA LEU A 30 -12.90 -6.77 -9.59
C LEU A 30 -12.77 -8.30 -9.74
N SER A 31 -13.88 -9.02 -9.92
CA SER A 31 -13.92 -10.50 -9.91
C SER A 31 -13.23 -11.11 -8.68
N ILE A 32 -13.42 -10.48 -7.51
CA ILE A 32 -12.88 -10.93 -6.22
C ILE A 32 -14.04 -11.47 -5.38
N PRO A 33 -13.89 -12.59 -4.65
CA PRO A 33 -14.94 -13.08 -3.77
C PRO A 33 -15.36 -12.04 -2.72
N ARG A 34 -16.66 -11.90 -2.48
CA ARG A 34 -17.22 -10.96 -1.49
C ARG A 34 -16.60 -11.11 -0.10
N SER A 35 -16.34 -12.34 0.34
CA SER A 35 -15.68 -12.63 1.62
C SER A 35 -14.29 -12.01 1.70
N THR A 36 -13.53 -12.07 0.60
CA THR A 36 -12.19 -11.50 0.45
C THR A 36 -12.22 -9.97 0.43
N VAL A 37 -13.19 -9.37 -0.26
CA VAL A 37 -13.41 -7.91 -0.25
C VAL A 37 -13.71 -7.43 1.18
N ARG A 38 -14.61 -8.11 1.89
CA ARG A 38 -14.95 -7.79 3.28
C ARG A 38 -13.73 -7.89 4.21
N LEU A 39 -12.93 -8.95 4.05
CA LEU A 39 -11.66 -9.11 4.77
C LEU A 39 -10.69 -7.97 4.47
N ALA A 40 -10.51 -7.60 3.20
CA ALA A 40 -9.59 -6.54 2.79
C ALA A 40 -9.95 -5.16 3.38
N ILE A 41 -11.25 -4.89 3.52
CA ILE A 41 -11.76 -3.63 4.09
C ILE A 41 -11.66 -3.65 5.62
N ASN A 42 -12.04 -4.75 6.26
CA ASN A 42 -12.07 -4.86 7.73
C ASN A 42 -10.71 -5.11 8.37
N THR A 43 -9.77 -5.73 7.64
CA THR A 43 -8.39 -5.94 8.10
C THR A 43 -7.46 -5.02 7.33
N PRO A 44 -7.28 -3.77 7.78
CA PRO A 44 -6.23 -2.91 7.27
C PRO A 44 -4.91 -3.49 7.74
N THR A 45 -4.38 -4.45 6.98
CA THR A 45 -2.99 -4.85 7.10
C THR A 45 -2.21 -3.67 6.57
N THR A 46 -1.86 -2.73 7.46
CA THR A 46 -0.81 -1.75 7.21
C THR A 46 0.38 -2.57 6.71
N PRO A 47 0.89 -2.33 5.49
CA PRO A 47 2.06 -3.05 5.04
C PRO A 47 3.14 -2.88 6.12
N PRO A 48 3.81 -3.96 6.57
CA PRO A 48 4.96 -3.79 7.43
C PRO A 48 5.87 -2.81 6.72
N ARG A 49 6.28 -1.75 7.44
CA ARG A 49 7.19 -0.72 6.93
C ARG A 49 8.28 -1.44 6.12
N PRO A 50 8.52 -1.09 4.85
CA PRO A 50 9.53 -1.78 4.06
C PRO A 50 10.82 -1.77 4.89
N THR A 51 11.28 -2.95 5.31
CA THR A 51 12.52 -3.15 6.06
C THR A 51 13.69 -3.00 5.09
N GLY A 52 13.72 -1.88 4.36
CA GLY A 52 14.81 -1.44 3.52
C GLY A 52 15.74 -0.58 4.34
N ARG A 53 17.02 -0.96 4.36
CA ARG A 53 18.14 -0.21 4.91
C ARG A 53 17.97 1.29 4.62
N LEU A 54 18.19 2.14 5.62
CA LEU A 54 18.29 3.59 5.44
C LEU A 54 19.10 3.89 4.16
N PRO A 55 18.69 4.85 3.31
CA PRO A 55 19.50 5.21 2.17
C PRO A 55 20.87 5.62 2.71
N THR A 56 21.92 4.92 2.29
CA THR A 56 23.30 5.30 2.59
C THR A 56 23.61 6.58 1.82
N ILE A 57 23.02 7.69 2.23
CA ILE A 57 23.46 9.02 1.82
C ILE A 57 24.70 9.27 2.65
N THR A 58 25.84 8.74 2.20
CA THR A 58 27.13 9.28 2.60
C THR A 58 27.19 10.71 2.07
N PHE A 59 26.75 11.67 2.88
CA PHE A 59 27.22 13.03 2.74
C PHE A 59 28.73 12.99 2.95
N ARG A 60 29.52 12.87 1.87
CA ARG A 60 30.94 13.23 1.93
C ARG A 60 30.97 14.73 2.18
N ARG A 61 31.11 15.10 3.45
CA ARG A 61 31.42 16.45 3.90
C ARG A 61 32.75 16.81 3.26
N ASN A 62 32.74 17.50 2.12
CA ASN A 62 33.93 18.06 1.51
C ASN A 62 34.57 19.04 2.50
N ARG A 63 35.55 18.59 3.28
CA ARG A 63 36.48 19.46 4.00
C ARG A 63 37.46 20.05 2.98
N ARG A 64 37.04 21.10 2.28
CA ARG A 64 37.94 22.02 1.57
C ARG A 64 37.45 23.46 1.75
N ALA A 65 37.92 24.05 2.83
CA ALA A 65 38.12 25.49 3.06
C ALA A 65 39.19 25.53 4.16
N ARG A 66 40.34 26.22 4.08
CA ARG A 66 40.82 27.38 3.32
C ARG A 66 42.36 27.34 3.53
N ILE A 67 43.19 27.27 2.47
CA ILE A 67 44.10 28.34 1.99
C ILE A 67 44.88 29.01 3.13
N ASP A 68 46.19 28.72 3.20
CA ASP A 68 47.25 29.51 3.84
C ASP A 68 47.62 30.68 2.90
#